data_AF-A0A6A5URK4-F1
#
_entry.id   AF-A0A6A5URK4-F1
#
_cell.length_a   1.000
_cell.length_b   1.000
_cell.length_c   1.000
_cell.angle_alpha   90.00
_cell.angle_beta   90.00
_cell.angle_gamma   90.00
#
_symmetry.space_group_name_H-M   'P 1'
#
loop_
_entity.id
_entity.type
_entity.pdbx_description
1 polymer ?
#
loop_
_entity_poly.entity_id
_entity_poly.type
_entity_poly.pdbx_seq_one_letter_code
_entity_poly.pdbx_strand_id
1 'polypeptide(L)'
;MAAVNNFRAEGWSNTNIPEFLKQMRLKLDERRLHQYDDPGPIRDKLFQDSYEHKGTEFDDCKECCDTGYTISRCQRGDGATRLLDEPFVHFGNVASSNQLQISATERNRIQKEHEAICFEMEAAGVLQEYPCVVVRGICDYADSHKNKGWQNYAAATAAAYAKGLLAMIPAIDATSSAQSTERSSPQHPTNITNMTFGNNADGIQTQNFHGNVQFGRR
;
A
#
# COMPACT_ATOMS: atom_id res chain seq x y z
N MET A 1 17.80 -2.11 -1.81
CA MET A 1 17.55 -3.07 -0.70
C MET A 1 18.13 -2.61 0.63
N ALA A 2 19.41 -2.22 0.73
CA ALA A 2 20.01 -1.73 1.99
C ALA A 2 19.28 -0.52 2.61
N ALA A 3 18.90 0.48 1.80
CA ALA A 3 18.16 1.65 2.27
C ALA A 3 16.79 1.29 2.90
N VAL A 4 16.05 0.34 2.33
CA VAL A 4 14.74 -0.11 2.87
C VAL A 4 14.92 -0.92 4.15
N ASN A 5 15.98 -1.72 4.25
CA ASN A 5 16.25 -2.48 5.47
C ASN A 5 16.72 -1.58 6.62
N ASN A 6 17.56 -0.58 6.34
CA ASN A 6 17.92 0.46 7.30
C ASN A 6 16.67 1.26 7.74
N PHE A 7 15.77 1.56 6.79
CA PHE A 7 14.49 2.21 7.08
C PHE A 7 13.59 1.39 8.02
N ARG A 8 13.51 0.07 7.81
CA ARG A 8 12.76 -0.83 8.71
C ARG A 8 13.36 -0.88 10.12
N ALA A 9 14.67 -0.68 10.26
CA ALA A 9 15.41 -0.76 11.53
C ALA A 9 15.44 0.56 12.32
N GLU A 10 15.52 1.71 11.64
CA GLU A 10 15.64 3.05 12.26
C GLU A 10 14.29 3.73 12.53
N GLY A 11 13.19 3.09 12.13
CA GLY A 11 11.84 3.57 12.36
C GLY A 11 11.36 4.51 11.26
N TRP A 12 10.21 4.18 10.68
CA TRP A 12 9.44 5.05 9.79
C TRP A 12 9.15 6.45 10.39
N SER A 13 9.35 6.62 11.71
CA SER A 13 9.36 7.90 12.43
C SER A 13 10.22 8.99 11.77
N ASN A 14 11.25 8.64 11.00
CA ASN A 14 12.10 9.63 10.33
C ASN A 14 11.52 10.18 9.01
N THR A 15 10.41 9.62 8.49
CA THR A 15 9.81 10.13 7.23
C THR A 15 8.99 11.40 7.37
N ASN A 16 8.70 11.83 8.59
CA ASN A 16 7.91 13.04 8.88
C ASN A 16 6.73 13.25 7.90
N ILE A 17 5.97 12.17 7.65
CA ILE A 17 4.85 12.15 6.71
C ILE A 17 3.85 13.29 7.01
N PRO A 18 3.47 13.55 8.28
CA PRO A 18 2.53 14.63 8.60
C PRO A 18 3.03 16.01 8.14
N GLU A 19 4.31 16.30 8.34
CA GLU A 19 4.90 17.57 7.89
C GLU A 19 4.95 17.67 6.37
N PHE A 20 5.29 16.59 5.67
CA PHE A 20 5.28 16.61 4.20
C PHE A 20 3.88 16.74 3.61
N LEU A 21 2.87 16.14 4.22
CA LEU A 21 1.46 16.37 3.87
C LEU A 21 1.08 17.85 4.04
N LYS A 22 1.42 18.44 5.20
CA LYS A 22 1.21 19.88 5.46
C LYS A 22 1.89 20.76 4.42
N GLN A 23 3.17 20.51 4.14
CA GLN A 23 3.92 21.26 3.12
C GLN A 23 3.34 21.11 1.72
N MET A 24 2.84 19.93 1.36
CA MET A 24 2.20 19.70 0.08
C MET A 24 0.90 20.51 -0.04
N ARG A 25 0.05 20.48 0.99
CA ARG A 25 -1.22 21.24 1.02
C ARG A 25 -1.02 22.75 0.93
N LEU A 26 0.04 23.28 1.55
CA LEU A 26 0.41 24.70 1.43
C LEU A 26 0.75 25.15 0.00
N LYS A 27 1.00 24.22 -0.93
CA LYS A 27 1.26 24.51 -2.35
C LYS A 27 0.01 24.39 -3.23
N LEU A 28 -1.13 23.99 -2.66
CA LEU A 28 -2.39 23.86 -3.38
C LEU A 28 -3.20 25.15 -3.28
N ASP A 29 -4.01 25.44 -4.29
CA ASP A 29 -5.05 26.46 -4.16
C ASP A 29 -6.22 25.97 -3.31
N GLU A 30 -7.03 26.92 -2.82
CA GLU A 30 -8.16 26.66 -1.92
C GLU A 30 -9.16 25.62 -2.45
N ARG A 31 -9.36 25.56 -3.77
CA ARG A 31 -10.32 24.63 -4.39
C ARG A 31 -9.83 23.18 -4.34
N ARG A 32 -8.51 22.98 -4.33
CA ARG A 32 -7.89 21.64 -4.27
C ARG A 32 -7.56 21.22 -2.85
N LEU A 33 -7.25 22.14 -1.95
CA LEU A 33 -6.79 21.86 -0.59
C LEU A 33 -7.65 20.81 0.14
N HIS A 34 -8.96 21.05 0.18
CA HIS A 34 -9.95 20.20 0.87
C HIS A 34 -10.02 18.77 0.31
N GLN A 35 -9.60 18.56 -0.94
CA GLN A 35 -9.63 17.24 -1.56
C GLN A 35 -8.50 16.34 -1.04
N TYR A 36 -7.47 16.92 -0.42
CA TYR A 36 -6.30 16.21 0.11
C TYR A 36 -6.29 16.14 1.65
N ASP A 37 -7.35 16.61 2.31
CA ASP A 37 -7.49 16.49 3.76
C ASP A 37 -7.74 15.03 4.15
N ASP A 38 -7.32 14.68 5.36
CA ASP A 38 -7.67 13.41 5.97
C ASP A 38 -9.20 13.32 6.11
N PRO A 39 -9.89 12.35 5.46
CA PRO A 39 -11.34 12.23 5.52
C PRO A 39 -11.88 11.93 6.92
N GLY A 40 -11.01 11.53 7.85
CA GLY A 40 -11.31 11.31 9.26
C GLY A 40 -11.94 9.94 9.56
N PRO A 41 -12.06 9.58 10.85
CA PRO A 41 -12.47 8.25 11.28
C PRO A 41 -13.91 7.89 10.88
N ILE A 42 -14.79 8.88 10.73
CA ILE A 42 -16.20 8.69 10.32
C ILE A 42 -16.29 8.17 8.87
N ARG A 43 -15.31 8.53 8.04
CA ARG A 43 -15.23 8.11 6.63
C ARG A 43 -14.38 6.86 6.44
N ASP A 44 -13.81 6.31 7.50
CA ASP A 44 -13.14 5.01 7.46
C ASP A 44 -14.11 3.89 7.81
N LYS A 45 -14.80 3.38 6.79
CA LYS A 45 -15.83 2.35 6.93
C LYS A 45 -15.33 1.04 6.33
N LEU A 46 -15.07 0.06 7.19
CA LEU A 46 -14.91 -1.34 6.79
C LEU A 46 -16.26 -2.03 6.96
N PHE A 47 -16.83 -2.55 5.89
CA PHE A 47 -18.05 -3.37 5.96
C PHE A 47 -17.73 -4.81 6.31
N GLN A 48 -18.69 -5.52 6.89
CA GLN A 48 -18.61 -6.97 7.06
C GLN A 48 -18.46 -7.64 5.70
N ASP A 49 -17.64 -8.69 5.62
CA ASP A 49 -17.31 -9.34 4.34
C ASP A 49 -18.52 -9.93 3.60
N SER A 50 -19.60 -10.26 4.32
CA SER A 50 -20.86 -10.77 3.78
C SER A 50 -21.84 -9.68 3.35
N TYR A 51 -21.56 -8.42 3.66
CA TYR A 51 -22.41 -7.30 3.26
C TYR A 51 -22.05 -6.90 1.84
N GLU A 52 -23.04 -6.89 0.95
CA GLU A 52 -22.86 -6.49 -0.45
C GLU A 52 -23.23 -5.03 -0.64
N HIS A 53 -22.40 -4.32 -1.41
CA HIS A 53 -22.69 -2.98 -1.88
C HIS A 53 -24.05 -2.91 -2.58
N LYS A 54 -24.86 -1.91 -2.24
CA LYS A 54 -26.24 -1.77 -2.76
C LYS A 54 -26.39 -0.73 -3.87
N GLY A 55 -25.35 0.06 -4.11
CA GLY A 55 -25.31 0.99 -5.24
C GLY A 55 -24.75 0.34 -6.50
N THR A 56 -24.49 1.19 -7.49
CA THR A 56 -23.69 0.85 -8.66
C THR A 56 -22.21 0.81 -8.29
N GLU A 57 -21.39 0.22 -9.16
CA GLU A 57 -19.93 0.28 -9.01
C GLU A 57 -19.36 1.71 -9.03
N PHE A 58 -20.15 2.74 -9.33
CA PHE A 58 -19.72 4.13 -9.32
C PHE A 58 -20.03 4.85 -8.01
N ASP A 59 -20.81 4.26 -7.12
CA ASP A 59 -21.23 4.87 -5.86
C ASP A 59 -20.19 4.67 -4.75
N ASP A 60 -20.10 5.63 -3.82
CA ASP A 60 -19.09 5.68 -2.75
C ASP A 60 -19.66 5.36 -1.35
N CYS A 61 -20.67 4.49 -1.31
CA CYS A 61 -21.31 3.97 -0.09
C CYS A 61 -21.91 5.01 0.88
N LYS A 62 -21.96 6.30 0.50
CA LYS A 62 -22.46 7.37 1.39
C LYS A 62 -23.95 7.23 1.69
N GLU A 63 -24.74 7.01 0.64
CA GLU A 63 -26.21 7.01 0.70
C GLU A 63 -26.82 5.64 0.39
N CYS A 64 -26.06 4.72 -0.23
CA CYS A 64 -26.58 3.43 -0.67
C CYS A 64 -26.32 2.28 0.32
N CYS A 65 -25.36 2.40 1.25
CA CYS A 65 -24.97 1.31 2.14
C CYS A 65 -25.36 1.59 3.60
N ASP A 66 -25.85 0.56 4.28
CA ASP A 66 -26.22 0.60 5.68
C ASP A 66 -24.97 0.52 6.57
N THR A 67 -24.69 1.62 7.27
CA THR A 67 -23.54 1.72 8.18
C THR A 67 -23.62 0.78 9.38
N GLY A 68 -24.79 0.21 9.69
CA GLY A 68 -24.95 -0.82 10.71
C GLY A 68 -24.16 -2.10 10.43
N TYR A 69 -23.78 -2.35 9.17
CA TYR A 69 -22.92 -3.46 8.76
C TYR A 69 -21.42 -3.11 8.77
N THR A 70 -21.04 -1.95 9.29
CA THR A 70 -19.61 -1.59 9.44
C THR A 70 -19.00 -2.19 10.71
N ILE A 71 -17.73 -2.56 10.63
CA ILE A 71 -16.92 -3.01 11.76
C ILE A 71 -16.26 -1.79 12.38
N SER A 72 -16.53 -1.54 13.67
CA SER A 72 -15.96 -0.41 14.39
C SER A 72 -14.42 -0.47 14.43
N ARG A 73 -13.76 0.69 14.40
CA ARG A 73 -12.29 0.79 14.60
C ARG A 73 -11.83 0.11 15.88
N CYS A 74 -12.56 0.28 17.00
CA CYS A 74 -12.15 -0.33 18.27
C CYS A 74 -12.20 -1.87 18.24
N GLN A 75 -13.11 -2.44 17.44
CA GLN A 75 -13.22 -3.89 17.28
C GLN A 75 -12.08 -4.48 16.44
N ARG A 76 -11.34 -3.63 15.72
CA ARG A 76 -10.16 -4.01 14.92
C ARG A 76 -8.86 -4.01 15.73
N GLY A 77 -8.92 -3.67 17.02
CA GLY A 77 -7.78 -3.60 17.94
C GLY A 77 -7.10 -2.23 17.98
N ASP A 78 -6.23 -2.02 18.98
CA ASP A 78 -5.59 -0.71 19.23
C ASP A 78 -4.79 -0.21 18.03
N GLY A 79 -4.15 -1.11 17.28
CA GLY A 79 -3.40 -0.78 16.07
C GLY A 79 -4.25 -0.25 14.91
N ALA A 80 -5.58 -0.38 14.97
CA ALA A 80 -6.49 0.21 14.01
C ALA A 80 -6.93 1.63 14.39
N THR A 81 -6.52 2.16 15.55
CA THR A 81 -6.79 3.55 15.92
C THR A 81 -5.68 4.44 15.37
N ARG A 82 -6.06 5.47 14.59
CA ARG A 82 -5.14 6.40 13.96
C ARG A 82 -5.56 7.83 14.29
N LEU A 83 -4.61 8.68 14.68
CA LEU A 83 -4.84 10.12 14.82
C LEU A 83 -4.98 10.79 13.45
N LEU A 84 -5.71 11.90 13.42
CA LEU A 84 -5.91 12.68 12.19
C LEU A 84 -4.54 13.10 11.62
N ASP A 85 -4.35 12.93 10.31
CA ASP A 85 -3.09 13.23 9.60
C ASP A 85 -1.83 12.48 10.09
N GLU A 86 -1.99 11.42 10.88
CA GLU A 86 -0.88 10.57 11.33
C GLU A 86 -0.95 9.16 10.73
N PRO A 87 -0.60 8.97 9.44
CA PRO A 87 -0.62 7.66 8.78
C PRO A 87 0.41 6.69 9.36
N PHE A 88 0.03 5.41 9.42
CA PHE A 88 0.96 4.31 9.74
C PHE A 88 1.60 3.75 8.48
N VAL A 89 2.83 3.26 8.63
CA VAL A 89 3.58 2.56 7.59
C VAL A 89 3.56 1.07 7.88
N HIS A 90 3.09 0.29 6.91
CA HIS A 90 3.06 -1.17 6.97
C HIS A 90 3.98 -1.75 5.90
N PHE A 91 4.74 -2.79 6.27
CA PHE A 91 5.60 -3.52 5.35
C PHE A 91 5.04 -4.92 5.14
N GLY A 92 4.91 -5.34 3.89
CA GLY A 92 4.38 -6.65 3.55
C GLY A 92 4.20 -6.81 2.04
N ASN A 93 3.56 -7.92 1.65
CA ASN A 93 3.38 -8.26 0.25
C ASN A 93 2.27 -7.39 -0.36
N VAL A 94 2.54 -6.83 -1.55
CA VAL A 94 1.58 -6.09 -2.34
C VAL A 94 1.12 -7.00 -3.48
N ALA A 95 -0.17 -7.33 -3.52
CA ALA A 95 -0.77 -8.13 -4.57
C ALA A 95 -1.10 -7.25 -5.78
N SER A 96 -0.59 -7.64 -6.95
CA SER A 96 -0.79 -6.92 -8.22
C SER A 96 -1.73 -7.69 -9.14
N SER A 97 -2.67 -7.01 -9.78
CA SER A 97 -3.61 -7.63 -10.74
C SER A 97 -4.00 -6.64 -11.83
N ASN A 98 -4.33 -7.12 -13.04
CA ASN A 98 -4.91 -6.27 -14.08
C ASN A 98 -6.41 -5.97 -13.85
N GLN A 99 -7.00 -6.51 -12.78
CA GLN A 99 -8.39 -6.29 -12.39
C GLN A 99 -8.49 -5.70 -11.00
N LEU A 100 -9.48 -4.83 -10.80
CA LEU A 100 -9.78 -4.26 -9.49
C LEU A 100 -10.31 -5.34 -8.56
N GLN A 101 -9.71 -5.44 -7.37
CA GLN A 101 -10.20 -6.35 -6.34
C GLN A 101 -11.46 -5.79 -5.67
N ILE A 102 -12.61 -6.40 -5.98
CA ILE A 102 -13.94 -5.94 -5.51
C ILE A 102 -14.66 -6.96 -4.62
N SER A 103 -14.00 -8.05 -4.22
CA SER A 103 -14.59 -9.11 -3.41
C SER A 103 -13.84 -9.27 -2.09
N ALA A 104 -14.54 -9.06 -0.97
CA ALA A 104 -13.96 -9.27 0.36
C ALA A 104 -13.52 -10.73 0.56
N THR A 105 -14.28 -11.69 0.01
CA THR A 105 -13.95 -13.13 0.06
C THR A 105 -12.63 -13.42 -0.65
N GLU A 106 -12.47 -12.95 -1.89
CA GLU A 106 -11.23 -13.18 -2.64
C GLU A 106 -10.04 -12.42 -2.02
N ARG A 107 -10.27 -11.20 -1.51
CA ARG A 107 -9.26 -10.43 -0.78
C ARG A 107 -8.74 -11.24 0.41
N ASN A 108 -9.66 -11.79 1.21
CA ASN A 108 -9.31 -12.60 2.38
C ASN A 108 -8.61 -13.91 1.99
N ARG A 109 -8.99 -14.54 0.87
CA ARG A 109 -8.31 -15.73 0.35
C ARG A 109 -6.86 -15.40 0.01
N ILE A 110 -6.64 -14.36 -0.80
CA ILE A 110 -5.30 -13.91 -1.23
C ILE A 110 -4.46 -13.45 -0.03
N GLN A 111 -5.06 -12.73 0.92
CA GLN A 111 -4.39 -12.33 2.16
C GLN A 111 -3.89 -13.54 2.96
N LYS A 112 -4.70 -14.58 3.12
CA LYS A 112 -4.30 -15.80 3.84
C LYS A 112 -3.25 -16.61 3.07
N GLU A 113 -3.38 -16.68 1.75
CA GLU A 113 -2.52 -17.50 0.90
C GLU A 113 -1.13 -16.88 0.69
N HIS A 114 -1.06 -15.55 0.61
CA HIS A 114 0.15 -14.83 0.20
C HIS A 114 0.60 -13.77 1.21
N GLU A 115 -0.06 -13.66 2.36
CA GLU A 115 0.22 -12.62 3.36
C GLU A 115 0.13 -11.21 2.75
N ALA A 116 -0.72 -11.04 1.72
CA ALA A 116 -0.90 -9.78 1.02
C ALA A 116 -1.55 -8.75 1.95
N ILE A 117 -0.94 -7.57 2.04
CA ILE A 117 -1.42 -6.46 2.89
C ILE A 117 -2.07 -5.33 2.09
N CYS A 118 -1.91 -5.35 0.76
CA CYS A 118 -2.38 -4.31 -0.14
C CYS A 118 -2.65 -4.93 -1.53
N PHE A 119 -3.63 -4.37 -2.24
CA PHE A 119 -4.02 -4.76 -3.60
C PHE A 119 -3.92 -3.54 -4.51
N GLU A 120 -3.32 -3.71 -5.68
CA GLU A 120 -3.11 -2.65 -6.66
C GLU A 120 -3.00 -3.23 -8.08
N MET A 121 -2.84 -2.38 -9.11
CA MET A 121 -2.98 -2.82 -10.50
C MET A 121 -1.78 -2.59 -11.42
N GLU A 122 -0.69 -1.98 -10.96
CA GLU A 122 0.36 -1.48 -11.87
C GLU A 122 1.78 -1.97 -11.55
N ALA A 123 2.07 -2.34 -10.30
CA ALA A 123 3.44 -2.51 -9.83
C ALA A 123 4.15 -3.71 -10.47
N ALA A 124 3.45 -4.81 -10.74
CA ALA A 124 4.06 -6.02 -11.31
C ALA A 124 4.75 -5.76 -12.67
N GLY A 125 4.17 -4.89 -13.51
CA GLY A 125 4.77 -4.54 -14.80
C GLY A 125 6.10 -3.79 -14.65
N VAL A 126 6.16 -2.84 -13.72
CA VAL A 126 7.38 -2.03 -13.48
C VAL A 126 8.48 -2.86 -12.83
N LEU A 127 8.11 -3.74 -11.88
CA LEU A 127 9.04 -4.61 -11.15
C LEU A 127 9.76 -5.61 -12.05
N GLN A 128 9.17 -5.97 -13.20
CA GLN A 128 9.81 -6.87 -14.17
C GLN A 128 11.01 -6.23 -14.87
N GLU A 129 10.99 -4.91 -15.04
CA GLU A 129 12.00 -4.17 -15.79
C GLU A 129 13.06 -3.50 -14.90
N TYR A 130 12.68 -3.09 -13.69
CA TYR A 130 13.53 -2.27 -12.82
C TYR A 130 13.50 -2.75 -11.36
N PRO A 131 14.67 -2.81 -10.68
CA PRO A 131 14.70 -2.93 -9.23
C PRO A 131 14.03 -1.70 -8.61
N CYS A 132 12.84 -1.88 -8.03
CA CYS A 132 12.09 -0.76 -7.45
C CYS A 132 11.48 -1.13 -6.09
N VAL A 133 10.97 -0.10 -5.42
CA VAL A 133 10.22 -0.21 -4.16
C VAL A 133 8.82 0.32 -4.44
N VAL A 134 7.81 -0.46 -4.11
CA VAL A 134 6.41 -0.08 -4.27
C VAL A 134 5.94 0.63 -3.01
N VAL A 135 5.44 1.85 -3.15
CA VAL A 135 4.82 2.63 -2.07
C VAL A 135 3.37 2.88 -2.44
N ARG A 136 2.43 2.41 -1.61
CA ARG A 136 0.99 2.59 -1.82
C ARG A 136 0.36 3.27 -0.60
N GLY A 137 -0.52 4.22 -0.88
CA GLY A 137 -1.46 4.74 0.11
C GLY A 137 -2.76 3.95 0.02
N ILE A 138 -3.37 3.63 1.15
CA ILE A 138 -4.61 2.85 1.21
C ILE A 138 -5.81 3.77 1.08
N CYS A 139 -6.67 3.51 0.08
CA CYS A 139 -7.86 4.33 -0.19
C CYS A 139 -9.20 3.59 -0.03
N ASP A 140 -9.19 2.26 0.02
CA ASP A 140 -10.36 1.43 0.32
C ASP A 140 -9.91 0.06 0.86
N TYR A 141 -10.87 -0.84 1.07
CA TYR A 141 -10.66 -2.14 1.70
C TYR A 141 -10.57 -3.30 0.70
N ALA A 142 -10.36 -3.03 -0.60
CA ALA A 142 -10.32 -4.06 -1.64
C ALA A 142 -11.54 -5.00 -1.60
N ASP A 143 -12.72 -4.40 -1.46
CA ASP A 143 -14.02 -5.05 -1.49
C ASP A 143 -14.96 -4.28 -2.43
N SER A 144 -16.26 -4.58 -2.38
CA SER A 144 -17.24 -3.91 -3.24
C SER A 144 -17.54 -2.46 -2.82
N HIS A 145 -17.01 -2.01 -1.67
CA HIS A 145 -17.32 -0.71 -1.08
C HIS A 145 -16.24 0.33 -1.41
N LYS A 146 -16.41 1.00 -2.54
CA LYS A 146 -15.49 2.07 -2.93
C LYS A 146 -15.54 3.23 -1.93
N ASN A 147 -14.37 3.80 -1.65
CA ASN A 147 -14.23 4.94 -0.76
C ASN A 147 -13.46 6.09 -1.42
N LYS A 148 -14.06 6.65 -2.48
CA LYS A 148 -13.43 7.65 -3.37
C LYS A 148 -12.90 8.88 -2.62
N GLY A 149 -13.47 9.21 -1.47
CA GLY A 149 -13.01 10.33 -0.64
C GLY A 149 -11.58 10.19 -0.13
N TRP A 150 -11.01 8.98 -0.08
CA TRP A 150 -9.65 8.75 0.42
C TRP A 150 -8.57 8.80 -0.66
N GLN A 151 -8.91 8.70 -1.95
CA GLN A 151 -7.91 8.51 -3.01
C GLN A 151 -6.84 9.59 -3.04
N ASN A 152 -7.24 10.86 -2.95
CA ASN A 152 -6.31 11.99 -2.95
C ASN A 152 -5.44 12.04 -1.69
N TYR A 153 -6.03 11.84 -0.51
CA TYR A 153 -5.29 11.77 0.76
C TYR A 153 -4.30 10.59 0.78
N ALA A 154 -4.73 9.43 0.29
CA ALA A 154 -3.91 8.22 0.18
C ALA A 154 -2.73 8.44 -0.78
N ALA A 155 -2.97 9.03 -1.96
CA ALA A 155 -1.94 9.36 -2.93
C ALA A 155 -0.92 10.36 -2.35
N ALA A 156 -1.41 11.41 -1.68
CA ALA A 156 -0.56 12.38 -0.99
C ALA A 156 0.29 11.75 0.11
N THR A 157 -0.29 10.84 0.89
CA THR A 157 0.40 10.11 1.95
C THR A 157 1.53 9.25 1.37
N ALA A 158 1.26 8.53 0.28
CA ALA A 158 2.27 7.74 -0.42
C ALA A 158 3.42 8.62 -0.96
N ALA A 159 3.08 9.76 -1.57
CA ALA A 159 4.06 10.71 -2.07
C ALA A 159 4.91 11.34 -0.94
N ALA A 160 4.28 11.68 0.18
CA ALA A 160 4.95 12.21 1.37
C ALA A 160 5.93 11.19 1.95
N TYR A 161 5.53 9.92 2.06
CA TYR A 161 6.43 8.84 2.46
C TYR A 161 7.59 8.68 1.47
N ALA A 162 7.30 8.64 0.16
CA ALA A 162 8.34 8.51 -0.87
C ALA A 162 9.34 9.67 -0.83
N LYS A 163 8.89 10.90 -0.58
CA LYS A 163 9.77 12.05 -0.37
C LYS A 163 10.71 11.85 0.81
N GLY A 164 10.19 11.39 1.96
CA GLY A 164 11.00 11.09 3.13
C GLY A 164 12.01 9.98 2.87
N LEU A 165 11.59 8.92 2.19
CA LEU A 165 12.46 7.81 1.80
C LEU A 165 13.61 8.30 0.89
N LEU A 166 13.30 9.08 -0.15
CA LEU A 166 14.29 9.61 -1.08
C LEU A 166 15.29 10.57 -0.40
N ALA A 167 14.84 11.37 0.57
CA ALA A 167 15.71 12.29 1.31
C ALA A 167 16.80 11.58 2.13
N MET A 168 16.63 10.29 2.42
CA MET A 168 17.61 9.47 3.14
C MET A 168 18.53 8.67 2.21
N ILE A 169 18.24 8.62 0.91
CA ILE A 169 19.10 7.94 -0.05
C ILE A 169 20.20 8.94 -0.45
N PRO A 170 21.50 8.62 -0.24
CA PRO A 170 22.58 9.48 -0.68
C PRO A 170 22.48 9.76 -2.18
N ALA A 171 22.66 11.02 -2.57
CA ALA A 171 22.79 11.36 -3.97
C ALA A 171 24.01 10.64 -4.54
N ILE A 172 23.81 9.88 -5.61
CA ILE A 172 24.92 9.34 -6.39
C ILE A 172 25.28 10.42 -7.40
N ASP A 173 26.47 11.01 -7.28
CA ASP A 173 27.00 11.93 -8.29
C ASP A 173 27.15 11.19 -9.62
N ALA A 174 26.22 11.44 -10.55
CA ALA A 174 26.18 10.82 -11.87
C ALA A 174 27.35 11.21 -12.79
N THR A 175 28.30 12.01 -12.30
CA THR A 175 29.49 12.47 -13.03
C THR A 175 30.69 11.51 -12.95
N SER A 176 30.57 10.34 -12.29
CA SER A 176 31.72 9.44 -12.08
C SER A 176 31.67 8.09 -12.81
N SER A 177 30.62 7.79 -13.60
CA SER A 177 30.47 6.46 -14.23
C SER A 177 30.70 6.45 -15.74
N ALA A 178 31.60 7.29 -16.24
CA ALA A 178 32.18 7.13 -17.56
C ALA A 178 33.55 6.44 -17.45
N GLN A 179 33.54 5.14 -17.12
CA GLN A 179 34.52 4.10 -17.49
C GLN A 179 34.54 2.96 -16.46
N SER A 180 33.80 1.90 -16.75
CA SER A 180 34.23 0.51 -16.50
C SER A 180 33.19 -0.44 -17.09
N THR A 181 33.36 -0.78 -18.36
CA THR A 181 32.89 -2.05 -18.92
C THR A 181 33.63 -3.18 -18.20
N GLU A 182 33.04 -3.73 -17.15
CA GLU A 182 33.38 -5.08 -16.68
C GLU A 182 32.12 -5.94 -16.69
N ARG A 183 32.23 -7.06 -17.40
CA ARG A 183 31.19 -8.10 -17.48
C ARG A 183 30.97 -8.66 -16.09
N SER A 184 29.83 -8.35 -15.49
CA SER A 184 29.37 -9.06 -14.30
C SER A 184 28.85 -10.44 -14.69
N SER A 185 29.52 -11.48 -14.17
CA SER A 185 29.07 -12.88 -14.16
C SER A 185 27.63 -13.01 -13.63
N PRO A 186 26.87 -14.07 -14.03
CA PRO A 186 25.47 -14.19 -13.67
C PRO A 186 25.30 -14.30 -12.16
N GLN A 187 24.71 -13.27 -11.55
CA GLN A 187 24.26 -13.32 -10.18
C GLN A 187 22.98 -14.17 -10.11
N HIS A 188 22.92 -15.01 -9.07
CA HIS A 188 21.82 -15.91 -8.76
C HIS A 188 20.46 -15.19 -8.81
N PRO A 189 19.40 -15.80 -9.38
CA PRO A 189 18.09 -15.16 -9.47
C PRO A 189 17.51 -14.93 -8.07
N THR A 190 17.24 -13.68 -7.73
CA THR A 190 16.17 -13.36 -6.77
C THR A 190 14.85 -13.76 -7.43
N ASN A 191 14.25 -14.86 -6.98
CA ASN A 191 12.95 -15.29 -7.48
C ASN A 191 11.93 -14.19 -7.20
N ILE A 192 11.46 -13.53 -8.25
CA ILE A 192 10.26 -12.69 -8.20
C ILE A 192 9.13 -13.60 -8.65
N THR A 193 8.21 -13.93 -7.74
CA THR A 193 7.04 -14.75 -8.08
C THR A 193 5.97 -13.84 -8.67
N ASN A 194 5.98 -13.66 -9.98
CA ASN A 194 4.91 -12.99 -10.71
C ASN A 194 3.72 -13.95 -10.83
N MET A 195 2.61 -13.65 -10.17
CA MET A 195 1.37 -14.42 -10.24
C MET A 195 0.29 -13.55 -10.86
N THR A 196 -0.20 -13.95 -12.03
CA THR A 196 -1.37 -13.37 -12.67
C THR A 196 -2.60 -14.13 -12.18
N PHE A 197 -3.54 -13.46 -11.52
CA PHE A 197 -4.77 -14.10 -11.06
C PHE A 197 -5.70 -14.34 -12.26
N GLY A 198 -5.88 -15.62 -12.60
CA GLY A 198 -6.75 -16.09 -13.67
C GLY A 198 -8.19 -16.27 -13.22
N ASN A 199 -9.11 -16.03 -14.16
CA ASN A 199 -10.55 -16.23 -14.05
C ASN A 199 -10.91 -17.57 -13.41
N ASN A 200 -11.92 -17.54 -12.54
CA ASN A 200 -12.74 -18.67 -12.04
C ASN A 200 -12.40 -20.07 -12.57
N ALA A 201 -12.09 -20.97 -11.61
CA ALA A 201 -11.92 -22.42 -11.66
C ALA A 201 -10.46 -22.94 -11.70
N ASP A 202 -10.07 -23.52 -10.56
CA ASP A 202 -9.06 -24.56 -10.30
C ASP A 202 -7.62 -24.41 -10.85
N GLY A 203 -6.66 -24.21 -9.93
CA GLY A 203 -5.24 -24.49 -10.16
C GLY A 203 -4.27 -23.69 -9.29
N ILE A 204 -3.61 -24.37 -8.33
CA ILE A 204 -2.62 -23.83 -7.37
C ILE A 204 -1.19 -23.92 -7.94
N GLN A 205 -0.35 -22.91 -7.67
CA GLN A 205 1.09 -23.14 -7.47
C GLN A 205 1.73 -22.08 -6.54
N THR A 206 2.27 -22.56 -5.43
CA THR A 206 2.91 -21.80 -4.33
C THR A 206 4.42 -21.78 -4.47
N GLN A 207 5.09 -20.71 -4.00
CA GLN A 207 6.43 -20.81 -3.42
C GLN A 207 6.62 -19.85 -2.23
N ASN A 208 7.03 -20.45 -1.09
CA ASN A 208 7.37 -19.82 0.19
C ASN A 208 8.78 -19.23 0.17
N PHE A 209 8.98 -18.06 0.77
CA PHE A 209 10.30 -17.60 1.19
C PHE A 209 10.55 -17.96 2.67
N HIS A 210 11.44 -18.92 2.91
CA HIS A 210 11.99 -19.18 4.25
C HIS A 210 13.15 -18.21 4.51
N GLY A 211 12.92 -17.22 5.38
CA GLY A 211 13.98 -16.44 6.01
C GLY A 211 13.97 -16.68 7.52
N ASN A 212 15.01 -17.31 8.05
CA ASN A 212 15.16 -17.56 9.49
C ASN A 212 15.16 -16.23 10.26
N VAL A 213 14.15 -15.98 11.08
CA VAL A 213 14.13 -14.86 12.05
C VAL A 213 13.90 -15.42 13.44
N GLN A 214 14.91 -15.27 14.28
CA GLN A 214 14.90 -15.67 15.68
C GLN A 214 14.29 -14.52 16.50
N PHE A 215 13.21 -14.78 17.24
CA PHE A 215 12.54 -13.79 18.07
C PHE A 215 13.22 -13.64 19.43
N GLY A 216 13.78 -12.46 19.70
CA GLY A 216 14.10 -12.03 21.06
C GLY A 216 12.90 -11.29 21.66
N ARG A 217 12.23 -11.88 22.65
CA ARG A 217 11.23 -11.19 23.46
C ARG A 217 11.92 -10.20 24.40
N ARG A 218 11.34 -9.00 24.57
CA ARG A 218 11.42 -8.25 25.83
C ARG A 218 10.07 -8.35 26.50
#